data_AF-A0A9D8HEM8-F1
#
_entry.id   AF-A0A9D8HEM8-F1
#
_cell.length_a   1.000
_cell.length_b   1.000
_cell.length_c   1.000
_cell.angle_alpha   90.00
_cell.angle_beta   90.00
_cell.angle_gamma   90.00
#
_symmetry.space_group_name_H-M   'P 1'
#
loop_
_entity.id
_entity.type
_entity.pdbx_description
1 polymer ?
#
loop_
_entity_poly.entity_id
_entity_poly.type
_entity_poly.pdbx_seq_one_letter_code
_entity_poly.pdbx_strand_id
1 'polypeptide(L)'
;MNNRFQILSLDGGGIKGLFSAAFLAKLEEDLDIQVIEHFDLIVGTSTGGIIGLGLGLGLTPKQLVEFYFDKGPQIFKQIPLWTKVRNLLFAKYSAKDIEDIFQCNDCFGNKLLGACPRI
;
A
#
# COMPACT_ATOMS: atom_id res chain seq x y z
N MET A 1 -17.79 -25.89 10.28
CA MET A 1 -17.19 -24.92 9.36
C MET A 1 -17.34 -23.56 9.99
N ASN A 2 -16.24 -22.82 10.18
CA ASN A 2 -16.33 -21.47 10.75
C ASN A 2 -16.93 -20.56 9.67
N ASN A 3 -18.23 -20.25 9.77
CA ASN A 3 -18.96 -19.36 8.83
C ASN A 3 -18.62 -17.87 9.03
N ARG A 4 -17.44 -17.56 9.59
CA ARG A 4 -17.05 -16.19 9.89
C ARG A 4 -16.21 -15.66 8.75
N PHE A 5 -16.80 -14.72 8.00
CA PHE A 5 -16.10 -13.95 6.98
C PHE A 5 -15.24 -12.87 7.65
N GLN A 6 -13.93 -12.90 7.45
CA GLN A 6 -12.96 -12.00 8.06
C GLN A 6 -12.47 -10.96 7.07
N ILE A 7 -12.59 -9.68 7.45
CA ILE A 7 -12.24 -8.55 6.59
C ILE A 7 -11.09 -7.77 7.22
N LEU A 8 -10.04 -7.53 6.45
CA LEU A 8 -8.97 -6.59 6.79
C LEU A 8 -9.27 -5.23 6.14
N SER A 9 -9.48 -4.21 6.96
CA SER A 9 -9.72 -2.84 6.49
C SER A 9 -8.51 -1.95 6.75
N LEU A 10 -7.99 -1.33 5.68
CA LEU A 10 -6.80 -0.49 5.71
C LEU A 10 -7.15 0.96 5.35
N ASP A 11 -7.04 1.84 6.34
CA ASP A 11 -7.32 3.25 6.15
C ASP A 11 -6.26 3.95 5.27
N GLY A 12 -6.69 5.05 4.64
CA GLY A 12 -5.78 5.98 4.00
C GLY A 12 -5.06 6.87 5.01
N GLY A 13 -4.02 7.58 4.56
CA GLY A 13 -3.30 8.51 5.45
C GLY A 13 -2.04 9.15 4.87
N GLY A 14 -1.83 9.04 3.55
CA GLY A 14 -0.56 9.40 2.92
C GLY A 14 0.58 8.54 3.51
N ILE A 15 1.75 9.13 3.75
CA ILE A 15 2.89 8.41 4.31
C ILE A 15 2.58 7.75 5.68
N LYS A 16 1.62 8.27 6.44
CA LYS A 16 1.23 7.69 7.74
C LYS A 16 0.57 6.30 7.59
N GLY A 17 0.03 5.98 6.42
CA GLY A 17 -0.51 4.64 6.13
C GLY A 17 0.55 3.54 6.20
N LEU A 18 1.85 3.90 6.11
CA LEU A 18 2.97 2.98 6.38
C LEU A 18 2.89 2.35 7.78
N PHE A 19 2.29 3.04 8.75
CA PHE A 19 2.09 2.49 10.09
C PHE A 19 1.28 1.19 10.05
N SER A 20 0.24 1.11 9.21
CA SER A 20 -0.57 -0.10 9.05
C SER A 20 0.26 -1.25 8.49
N ALA A 21 1.09 -1.02 7.48
CA ALA A 21 1.98 -2.04 6.93
C ALA A 21 3.05 -2.49 7.95
N ALA A 22 3.62 -1.55 8.72
CA ALA A 22 4.59 -1.85 9.77
C ALA A 22 3.98 -2.66 10.92
N PHE A 23 2.75 -2.32 11.31
CA PHE A 23 2.00 -3.09 12.29
C PHE A 23 1.75 -4.52 11.82
N LEU A 24 1.30 -4.70 10.56
CA LEU A 24 1.09 -6.02 9.98
C LEU A 24 2.41 -6.81 9.88
N ALA A 25 3.52 -6.17 9.52
CA ALA A 25 4.83 -6.82 9.48
C ALA A 25 5.27 -7.31 10.86
N LYS A 26 5.02 -6.50 11.90
CA LYS A 26 5.32 -6.91 13.27
C LYS A 26 4.39 -8.03 13.75
N LEU A 27 3.12 -7.99 13.34
CA LEU A 27 2.14 -9.02 13.66
C LEU A 27 2.51 -10.37 13.03
N GLU A 28 2.96 -10.39 11.77
CA GLU A 28 3.48 -11.60 11.12
C GLU A 28 4.70 -12.16 11.85
N GLU A 29 5.65 -11.29 12.21
CA GLU A 29 6.86 -11.69 12.95
C GLU A 29 6.54 -12.27 14.33
N ASP A 30 5.68 -11.61 15.09
CA ASP A 30 5.40 -12.00 16.48
C ASP A 30 4.55 -13.27 16.58
N LEU A 31 3.74 -13.57 15.56
CA LEU A 31 2.84 -14.72 15.53
C LEU A 31 3.33 -15.85 14.61
N ASP A 32 4.39 -15.64 13.83
CA ASP A 32 4.90 -16.56 12.79
C ASP A 32 3.79 -16.98 11.81
N ILE A 33 3.07 -15.98 11.27
CA ILE A 33 1.94 -16.17 10.34
C ILE A 33 2.11 -15.37 9.06
N GLN A 34 1.33 -15.72 8.03
CA GLN A 34 1.09 -14.87 6.86
C GLN A 34 -0.28 -14.23 7.00
N VAL A 35 -0.34 -12.90 7.17
CA VAL A 35 -1.58 -12.15 7.40
C VAL A 35 -2.64 -12.46 6.34
N ILE A 36 -2.23 -12.63 5.09
CA ILE A 36 -3.16 -12.86 3.96
C ILE A 36 -3.94 -14.17 4.10
N GLU A 37 -3.41 -15.17 4.81
CA GLU A 37 -4.06 -16.48 4.98
C GLU A 37 -5.19 -16.44 6.02
N HIS A 38 -5.35 -15.33 6.73
CA HIS A 38 -6.32 -15.17 7.81
C HIS A 38 -7.54 -14.31 7.44
N PHE A 39 -7.55 -13.69 6.27
CA PHE A 39 -8.62 -12.79 5.84
C PHE A 39 -9.20 -13.21 4.49
N ASP A 40 -10.53 -13.20 4.40
CA ASP A 40 -11.27 -13.52 3.18
C ASP A 40 -11.40 -12.31 2.24
N LEU A 41 -11.20 -11.09 2.77
CA LEU A 41 -11.27 -9.85 2.01
C LEU A 41 -10.33 -8.81 2.59
N ILE A 42 -9.59 -8.14 1.70
CA ILE A 42 -8.81 -6.96 2.03
C ILE A 42 -9.43 -5.74 1.34
N VAL A 43 -9.78 -4.73 2.13
CA VAL A 43 -10.27 -3.45 1.63
C VAL A 43 -9.31 -2.35 2.06
N GLY A 44 -9.12 -1.35 1.21
CA GLY A 44 -8.30 -0.22 1.57
C GLY A 44 -8.54 1.01 0.70
N THR A 45 -8.29 2.18 1.29
CA THR A 45 -8.47 3.47 0.61
C THR A 45 -7.13 4.20 0.50
N SER A 46 -6.83 4.79 -0.66
CA SER A 46 -5.57 5.51 -0.90
C SER A 46 -4.34 4.64 -0.58
N THR A 47 -3.45 5.07 0.32
CA THR A 47 -2.31 4.28 0.81
C THR A 47 -2.72 2.90 1.30
N GLY A 48 -3.84 2.78 2.02
CA GLY A 48 -4.36 1.48 2.45
C GLY A 48 -4.78 0.59 1.27
N GLY A 49 -5.25 1.18 0.18
CA GLY A 49 -5.55 0.45 -1.06
C GLY A 49 -4.29 -0.06 -1.75
N ILE A 50 -3.21 0.73 -1.78
CA ILE A 50 -1.92 0.30 -2.31
C ILE A 50 -1.35 -0.86 -1.48
N ILE A 51 -1.41 -0.76 -0.15
CA ILE A 51 -1.01 -1.85 0.76
C ILE A 51 -1.85 -3.09 0.48
N GLY A 52 -3.19 -2.95 0.41
CA GLY A 52 -4.10 -4.05 0.14
C GLY A 52 -3.85 -4.75 -1.19
N LEU A 53 -3.59 -3.99 -2.26
CA LEU A 53 -3.19 -4.53 -3.56
C LEU A 53 -1.86 -5.28 -3.48
N GLY A 54 -0.89 -4.74 -2.75
CA GLY A 54 0.41 -5.38 -2.56
C GLY A 54 0.28 -6.73 -1.85
N LEU A 55 -0.48 -6.77 -0.76
CA LEU A 55 -0.80 -8.00 -0.03
C LEU A 55 -1.52 -9.00 -0.94
N GLY A 56 -2.49 -8.55 -1.74
CA GLY A 56 -3.20 -9.41 -2.69
C GLY A 56 -2.33 -9.98 -3.80
N LEU A 57 -1.24 -9.28 -4.18
CA LEU A 57 -0.23 -9.78 -5.11
C LEU A 57 0.77 -10.74 -4.47
N GLY A 58 0.62 -11.05 -3.17
CA GLY A 58 1.50 -11.91 -2.41
C GLY A 58 2.76 -11.23 -1.88
N LEU A 59 2.81 -9.89 -1.84
CA LEU A 59 3.89 -9.18 -1.15
C LEU A 59 3.68 -9.30 0.36
N THR A 60 4.77 -9.49 1.09
CA THR A 60 4.70 -9.47 2.55
C THR A 60 4.53 -8.02 3.04
N PRO A 61 3.86 -7.80 4.18
CA PRO A 61 3.86 -6.51 4.88
C PRO A 61 5.26 -5.90 5.02
N LYS A 62 6.29 -6.71 5.27
CA LYS A 62 7.69 -6.25 5.35
C LYS A 62 8.19 -5.68 4.02
N GLN A 63 7.93 -6.36 2.90
CA GLN A 63 8.28 -5.84 1.56
C GLN A 63 7.54 -4.53 1.27
N LEU A 64 6.30 -4.38 1.72
CA LEU A 64 5.54 -3.14 1.57
C LEU A 64 6.12 -2.00 2.40
N VAL A 65 6.61 -2.29 3.60
CA VAL A 65 7.34 -1.30 4.42
C VAL A 65 8.61 -0.84 3.71
N GLU A 66 9.42 -1.78 3.21
CA GLU A 66 10.66 -1.50 2.48
C GLU A 66 10.38 -0.65 1.22
N PHE A 67 9.36 -1.03 0.44
CA PHE A 67 8.90 -0.25 -0.72
C PHE A 67 8.58 1.20 -0.38
N TYR A 68 7.82 1.43 0.70
CA TYR A 68 7.48 2.79 1.12
C TYR A 68 8.66 3.53 1.73
N PHE A 69 9.62 2.84 2.35
CA PHE A 69 10.83 3.47 2.85
C PHE A 69 11.69 4.00 1.69
N ASP A 70 11.86 3.19 0.65
CA ASP A 70 12.70 3.52 -0.50
C ASP A 70 12.03 4.51 -1.47
N LYS A 71 10.74 4.29 -1.76
CA LYS A 71 10.00 5.08 -2.76
C LYS A 71 9.14 6.18 -2.15
N GLY A 72 8.86 6.13 -0.85
CA GLY A 72 8.02 7.10 -0.14
C GLY A 72 8.45 8.56 -0.31
N PRO A 73 9.75 8.92 -0.22
CA PRO A 73 10.19 10.29 -0.48
C PRO A 73 9.89 10.80 -1.89
N GLN A 74 9.82 9.90 -2.87
CA GLN A 74 9.49 10.22 -4.26
C GLN A 74 7.96 10.32 -4.47
N ILE A 75 7.19 9.43 -3.82
CA ILE A 75 5.72 9.43 -3.83
C ILE A 75 5.16 10.64 -3.08
N PHE A 76 5.77 11.00 -1.95
CA PHE A 76 5.29 12.04 -1.01
C PHE A 76 6.23 13.26 -0.97
N LYS A 77 6.82 13.66 -2.11
CA LYS A 77 7.73 14.82 -2.21
C LYS A 77 7.15 16.03 -1.46
N GLN A 78 7.92 16.58 -0.51
CA GLN A 78 7.56 17.83 0.13
C GLN A 78 7.72 18.98 -0.87
N ILE A 79 6.64 19.71 -1.09
CA ILE A 79 6.63 20.83 -2.04
C ILE A 79 6.77 22.13 -1.23
N PRO A 80 7.67 23.04 -1.63
CA PRO A 80 7.92 24.27 -0.90
C PRO A 80 6.65 25.13 -0.72
N LEU A 81 6.59 25.84 0.41
CA LEU A 81 5.39 26.49 0.96
C LEU A 81 4.74 27.50 -0.01
N TRP A 82 5.54 28.20 -0.82
CA TRP A 82 5.08 29.15 -1.86
C TRP A 82 4.17 28.53 -2.94
N THR A 83 4.25 27.22 -3.15
CA THR A 83 3.44 26.49 -4.13
C THR A 83 2.06 26.10 -3.60
N LYS A 84 1.76 26.31 -2.30
CA LYS A 84 0.46 25.99 -1.68
C LYS A 84 -0.71 26.72 -2.33
N VAL A 85 -0.51 27.97 -2.78
CA VAL A 85 -1.56 28.77 -3.43
C VAL A 85 -1.92 28.21 -4.80
N ARG A 86 -0.93 27.68 -5.54
CA ARG A 86 -1.13 27.06 -6.88
C ARG A 86 -1.80 25.68 -6.80
N ASN A 87 -1.60 24.95 -5.71
CA ASN A 87 -2.12 23.59 -5.50
C ASN A 87 -3.58 23.53 -5.02
N LEU A 88 -4.25 24.67 -4.82
CA LEU A 88 -5.70 24.68 -4.65
C LEU A 88 -6.42 24.40 -5.99
N LEU A 89 -5.75 24.64 -7.12
CA LEU A 89 -6.29 24.53 -8.48
C LEU A 89 -5.71 23.34 -9.27
N PHE A 90 -4.57 22.78 -8.86
CA PHE A 90 -3.88 21.71 -9.58
C PHE A 90 -3.44 20.59 -8.63
N ALA A 91 -3.43 19.36 -9.15
CA ALA A 91 -2.99 18.18 -8.40
C ALA A 91 -1.56 18.36 -7.87
N LYS A 92 -1.39 18.14 -6.56
CA LYS A 92 -0.12 18.33 -5.85
C LYS A 92 0.98 17.38 -6.35
N TYR A 93 0.63 16.23 -6.90
CA TYR A 93 1.56 15.19 -7.35
C TYR A 93 1.37 14.90 -8.84
N SER A 94 2.49 14.73 -9.56
CA SER A 94 2.51 14.24 -10.94
C SER A 94 2.04 12.78 -10.92
N ALA A 95 0.92 12.48 -11.58
CA ALA A 95 0.40 11.11 -11.68
C ALA A 95 1.42 10.19 -12.37
N LYS A 96 2.22 10.72 -13.30
CA LYS A 96 3.21 9.99 -14.07
C LYS A 96 4.38 9.49 -13.22
N ASP A 97 4.90 10.31 -12.30
CA ASP A 97 5.98 9.91 -11.40
C ASP A 97 5.54 8.75 -10.48
N ILE A 98 4.29 8.77 -10.06
CA ILE A 98 3.70 7.74 -9.19
C ILE A 98 3.47 6.45 -10.01
N GLU A 99 2.96 6.59 -11.23
CA GLU A 99 2.74 5.46 -12.14
C GLU A 99 4.06 4.75 -12.49
N ASP A 100 5.12 5.49 -12.80
CA ASP A 100 6.45 4.93 -13.10
C ASP A 100 7.02 4.16 -11.90
N ILE A 101 6.80 4.64 -10.67
CA ILE A 101 7.22 3.95 -9.44
C ILE A 101 6.45 2.64 -9.24
N PHE A 102 5.15 2.62 -9.54
CA PHE A 102 4.32 1.41 -9.41
C PHE A 102 4.57 0.40 -10.55
N GLN A 103 4.85 0.86 -11.76
CA GLN A 103 5.20 0.02 -12.91
C GLN A 103 6.60 -0.61 -12.78
N CYS A 104 7.39 -0.23 -11.78
CA CYS A 104 8.62 -0.92 -11.46
C CYS A 104 8.33 -2.38 -11.05
N ASN A 105 9.08 -3.33 -11.63
CA ASN A 105 8.89 -4.76 -11.40
C ASN A 105 9.10 -5.20 -9.94
N ASP A 106 9.66 -4.34 -9.10
CA ASP A 106 9.97 -4.62 -7.70
C ASP A 106 8.71 -4.74 -6.81
N CYS A 107 7.57 -4.16 -7.20
CA CYS A 107 6.32 -4.27 -6.45
C CYS A 107 5.11 -4.72 -7.30
N PHE A 108 4.58 -3.85 -8.16
CA PHE A 108 3.34 -4.12 -8.87
C PHE A 108 3.60 -4.50 -10.34
N GLY A 109 4.57 -3.84 -10.99
CA GLY A 109 4.90 -4.10 -12.39
C GLY A 109 3.68 -3.93 -13.31
N ASN A 110 3.57 -4.80 -14.31
CA ASN A 110 2.42 -4.84 -15.23
C ASN A 110 1.34 -5.86 -14.80
N LYS A 111 1.29 -6.22 -13.51
CA LYS A 111 0.31 -7.20 -13.02
C LYS A 111 -1.09 -6.60 -13.05
N LEU A 112 -2.04 -7.36 -13.59
CA LEU A 112 -3.46 -7.01 -13.57
C LEU A 112 -4.09 -7.39 -12.23
N LEU A 113 -5.24 -6.79 -11.90
CA LEU A 113 -5.98 -7.12 -10.67
C LEU A 113 -6.32 -8.63 -10.57
N GLY A 114 -6.55 -9.29 -11.70
CA GLY A 114 -6.80 -10.74 -11.75
C GLY A 114 -5.57 -11.62 -11.53
N ALA A 115 -4.37 -11.05 -11.37
CA ALA A 115 -3.14 -11.79 -11.12
C ALA A 115 -2.91 -12.08 -9.61
N CYS A 116 -3.79 -11.61 -8.72
CA CYS A 116 -3.72 -11.91 -7.30
C CYS A 116 -3.87 -13.43 -7.06
N PRO A 117 -2.86 -14.13 -6.50
CA PRO A 117 -2.84 -15.60 -6.40
C PRO A 117 -3.94 -16.21 -5.52
N ARG A 118 -4.57 -15.43 -4.64
CA ARG A 118 -5.90 -15.63 -4.05
C ARG A 118 -6.15 -14.57 -2.97
N ILE A 119 -7.16 -13.73 -3.17
CA ILE A 119 -8.04 -13.17 -2.12
C ILE A 119 -9.45 -13.52 -2.59
#